data_AF-A0A3N5E054-F1
#
_entry.id   AF-A0A3N5E054-F1
#
_cell.length_a   1.000
_cell.length_b   1.000
_cell.length_c   1.000
_cell.angle_alpha   90.00
_cell.angle_beta   90.00
_cell.angle_gamma   90.00
#
_symmetry.space_group_name_H-M   'P 1'
#
loop_
_entity.id
_entity.type
_entity.pdbx_description
1 polymer ?
#
loop_
_entity_poly.entity_id
_entity_poly.type
_entity_poly.pdbx_seq_one_letter_code
_entity_poly.pdbx_strand_id
1 'polypeptide(L)'
;MAYPKVTIANSTTFIAKGTVSYMSLFCSNDDYTVTPNTTWTADGRGVCLLTKITATVKTPEGDIVATPYTSSGTSYSKFAVIQTGPGKFEVTRRVS
;
A
#
# COMPACT_ATOMS: atom_id res chain seq x y z
N MET A 1 -13.27 8.22 18.03
CA MET A 1 -13.40 8.08 16.56
C MET A 1 -12.05 7.65 16.02
N ALA A 2 -11.99 6.61 15.18
CA ALA A 2 -10.76 6.11 14.59
C ALA A 2 -10.87 6.14 13.06
N TYR A 3 -9.75 6.29 12.36
CA TYR A 3 -9.74 6.20 10.91
C TYR A 3 -10.07 4.78 10.45
N PRO A 4 -10.71 4.61 9.27
CA PRO A 4 -10.95 3.28 8.71
C PRO A 4 -9.64 2.52 8.50
N LYS A 5 -9.68 1.19 8.61
CA LYS A 5 -8.53 0.31 8.34
C LYS A 5 -8.00 0.54 6.92
N VAL A 6 -6.68 0.52 6.77
CA VAL A 6 -6.04 0.64 5.46
C VAL A 6 -6.25 -0.67 4.69
N THR A 7 -6.62 -0.56 3.42
CA THR A 7 -6.77 -1.68 2.51
C THR A 7 -5.91 -1.45 1.28
N ILE A 8 -5.14 -2.47 0.89
CA ILE A 8 -4.29 -2.44 -0.29
C ILE A 8 -4.73 -3.57 -1.22
N ALA A 9 -5.35 -3.21 -2.34
CA ALA A 9 -5.72 -4.14 -3.38
C ALA A 9 -4.53 -4.38 -4.32
N ASN A 10 -4.25 -5.62 -4.66
CA ASN A 10 -3.27 -5.93 -5.68
C ASN A 10 -3.98 -6.16 -7.01
N SER A 11 -3.87 -5.19 -7.93
CA SER A 11 -4.46 -5.29 -9.26
C SER A 11 -3.45 -5.79 -10.30
N THR A 12 -2.34 -6.37 -9.86
CA THR A 12 -1.31 -6.97 -10.70
C THR A 12 -1.43 -8.49 -10.69
N THR A 13 -0.78 -9.15 -11.66
CA THR A 13 -0.66 -10.61 -11.72
C THR A 13 0.46 -11.16 -10.82
N PHE A 14 1.15 -10.30 -10.06
CA PHE A 14 2.35 -10.63 -9.30
C PHE A 14 2.13 -10.42 -7.80
N ILE A 15 2.93 -11.06 -6.95
CA ILE A 15 2.88 -10.81 -5.50
C ILE A 15 3.51 -9.44 -5.22
N ALA A 16 2.84 -8.62 -4.41
CA ALA A 16 3.39 -7.35 -3.95
C ALA A 16 3.63 -7.38 -2.43
N LYS A 17 4.74 -6.78 -1.99
CA LYS A 17 5.10 -6.61 -0.58
C LYS A 17 5.50 -5.17 -0.30
N GLY A 18 5.23 -4.66 0.88
CA GLY A 18 5.69 -3.33 1.24
C GLY A 18 5.30 -2.95 2.65
N THR A 19 5.38 -1.66 2.93
CA THR A 19 5.14 -1.10 4.25
C THR A 19 4.20 0.09 4.13
N VAL A 20 3.22 0.13 5.02
CA VAL A 20 2.38 1.31 5.29
C VAL A 20 3.02 2.09 6.43
N SER A 21 3.44 3.32 6.14
CA SER A 21 4.01 4.23 7.12
C SER A 21 2.98 5.23 7.62
N TYR A 22 2.98 5.44 8.93
CA TYR A 22 2.10 6.40 9.58
C TYR A 22 2.87 7.58 10.18
N MET A 23 2.16 8.68 10.38
CA MET A 23 2.68 9.88 11.04
C MET A 23 2.67 9.68 12.55
N SER A 24 3.77 10.06 13.22
CA SER A 24 4.02 9.98 14.67
C SER A 24 4.81 8.76 15.14
N LEU A 25 5.65 8.96 16.17
CA LEU A 25 6.43 7.92 16.85
C LEU A 25 5.55 6.93 17.64
N PHE A 26 4.31 7.30 17.95
CA PHE A 26 3.36 6.44 18.65
C PHE A 26 2.58 5.51 17.71
N CYS A 27 2.85 5.59 16.40
CA CYS A 27 2.18 4.78 15.39
C CYS A 27 3.16 3.75 14.83
N SER A 28 2.78 2.48 14.91
CA SER A 28 3.55 1.38 14.32
C SER A 28 3.21 1.26 12.84
N ASN A 29 4.25 1.13 12.00
CA ASN A 29 4.07 0.85 10.58
C ASN A 29 3.56 -0.59 10.38
N ASP A 30 2.77 -0.80 9.33
CA ASP A 30 2.30 -2.14 8.97
C ASP A 30 3.07 -2.66 7.76
N ASP A 31 3.72 -3.82 7.91
CA ASP A 31 4.23 -4.56 6.76
C ASP A 31 3.14 -5.44 6.16
N TYR A 32 3.08 -5.50 4.84
CA TYR A 32 2.07 -6.28 4.13
C TYR A 32 2.66 -7.13 3.02
N THR A 33 1.98 -8.24 2.75
CA THR A 33 2.14 -9.05 1.55
C THR A 33 0.75 -9.30 0.99
N VAL A 34 0.58 -9.03 -0.30
CA VAL A 34 -0.70 -9.20 -1.00
C VAL A 34 -0.50 -10.00 -2.27
N THR A 35 -1.26 -11.08 -2.41
CA THR A 35 -1.22 -11.97 -3.59
C THR A 35 -1.98 -11.34 -4.76
N PRO A 36 -1.77 -11.81 -6.00
CA PRO A 36 -2.46 -11.28 -7.18
C PRO A 36 -3.99 -11.25 -6.98
N ASN A 37 -4.63 -10.16 -7.38
CA ASN A 37 -6.09 -9.96 -7.34
C ASN A 37 -6.73 -10.09 -5.95
N THR A 38 -5.96 -10.01 -4.86
CA THR A 38 -6.48 -10.00 -3.50
C THR A 38 -6.32 -8.63 -2.85
N THR A 39 -6.92 -8.47 -1.66
CA THR A 39 -6.81 -7.25 -0.87
C THR A 39 -6.28 -7.59 0.50
N TRP A 40 -5.18 -6.93 0.88
CA TRP A 40 -4.71 -6.93 2.26
C TRP A 40 -5.43 -5.83 3.05
N THR A 41 -5.72 -6.10 4.32
CA THR A 41 -6.34 -5.15 5.24
C THR A 41 -5.52 -5.07 6.51
N ALA A 42 -5.17 -3.84 6.94
CA ALA A 42 -4.46 -3.60 8.18
C ALA A 42 -5.30 -4.02 9.40
N ASP A 43 -4.64 -4.45 10.47
CA ASP A 43 -5.32 -4.80 11.71
C ASP A 43 -5.99 -3.58 12.36
N GLY A 44 -5.32 -2.42 12.30
CA GLY A 44 -5.87 -1.13 12.68
C GLY A 44 -4.84 -0.01 12.61
N ARG A 45 -5.30 1.24 12.49
CA ARG A 45 -4.42 2.42 12.53
C ARG A 45 -4.84 3.50 13.53
N GLY A 46 -5.90 3.27 14.30
CA GLY A 46 -6.42 4.24 15.28
C GLY A 46 -6.59 5.65 14.68
N VAL A 47 -5.93 6.63 15.27
CA VAL A 47 -5.92 8.05 14.84
C VAL A 47 -4.66 8.42 14.05
N CYS A 48 -3.87 7.43 13.62
CA CYS A 48 -2.63 7.64 12.89
C CYS A 48 -2.90 7.98 11.43
N LEU A 49 -2.39 9.13 10.98
CA LEU A 49 -2.44 9.53 9.57
C LEU A 49 -1.44 8.74 8.76
N LEU A 50 -1.81 8.34 7.54
CA LEU A 50 -0.92 7.64 6.62
C LEU A 50 -0.04 8.64 5.88
N THR A 51 1.27 8.36 5.76
CA THR A 51 2.23 9.25 5.08
C THR A 51 2.88 8.60 3.87
N LYS A 52 3.06 7.28 3.87
CA LYS A 52 3.70 6.57 2.75
C LYS A 52 3.19 5.14 2.64
N ILE A 53 3.11 4.64 1.40
CA ILE A 53 2.97 3.21 1.13
C ILE A 53 4.01 2.82 0.09
N THR A 54 4.89 1.89 0.44
CA THR A 54 5.82 1.27 -0.51
C THR A 54 5.23 -0.01 -1.09
N ALA A 55 5.71 -0.41 -2.26
CA ALA A 55 5.48 -1.75 -2.78
C ALA A 55 6.69 -2.21 -3.60
N THR A 56 7.02 -3.49 -3.46
CA THR A 56 7.96 -4.24 -4.29
C THR A 56 7.18 -5.41 -4.88
N VAL A 57 7.16 -5.47 -6.21
CA VAL A 57 6.41 -6.46 -6.99
C VAL A 57 7.37 -7.56 -7.45
N LYS A 58 7.04 -8.81 -7.12
CA LYS A 58 7.85 -9.98 -7.45
C LYS A 58 7.50 -10.50 -8.83
N THR A 59 8.32 -10.19 -9.83
CA THR A 59 8.13 -10.66 -11.20
C THR A 59 9.10 -11.79 -11.54
N PRO A 60 8.85 -12.57 -12.60
CA PRO A 60 9.80 -13.58 -13.08
C PRO A 60 11.17 -13.00 -13.48
N GLU A 61 11.22 -11.73 -13.86
CA GLU A 61 12.44 -11.01 -14.26
C GLU A 61 13.19 -10.42 -13.05
N GLY A 62 12.59 -10.48 -11.86
CA GLY A 62 13.14 -9.96 -10.61
C GLY A 62 12.15 -9.13 -9.80
N ASP A 63 12.61 -8.64 -8.66
CA ASP A 63 11.84 -7.78 -7.78
C ASP A 63 11.90 -6.32 -8.31
N ILE A 64 10.73 -5.74 -8.59
CA ILE A 64 10.61 -4.37 -9.11
C ILE A 64 10.01 -3.49 -8.02
N VAL A 65 10.71 -2.40 -7.68
CA VAL A 65 10.21 -1.39 -6.74
C VAL A 65 9.17 -0.52 -7.45
N ALA A 66 7.94 -0.52 -6.95
CA ALA A 66 6.87 0.33 -7.44
C ALA A 66 7.06 1.77 -6.98
N THR A 67 6.53 2.73 -7.74
CA THR A 67 6.41 4.12 -7.30
C THR A 67 5.52 4.17 -6.05
N PRO A 68 6.03 4.69 -4.91
CA PRO A 68 5.27 4.68 -3.66
C PRO A 68 4.20 5.77 -3.68
N TYR A 69 3.13 5.54 -2.92
CA TYR A 69 2.22 6.62 -2.53
C TYR A 69 2.87 7.43 -1.42
N THR A 70 2.84 8.77 -1.51
CA THR A 70 3.32 9.68 -0.47
C THR A 70 2.31 10.79 -0.17
N SER A 71 2.27 11.23 1.07
CA SER A 71 1.40 12.30 1.56
C SER A 71 2.03 12.96 2.80
N SER A 72 1.68 14.23 3.06
CA SER A 72 1.97 14.90 4.34
C SER A 72 1.14 14.36 5.52
N GLY A 73 0.25 13.40 5.28
CA GLY A 73 -0.66 12.82 6.27
C GLY A 73 -2.08 12.77 5.71
N THR A 74 -2.64 11.56 5.54
CA THR A 74 -3.99 11.39 4.99
C THR A 74 -4.88 10.47 5.81
N SER A 75 -6.18 10.78 5.81
CA SER A 75 -7.26 9.95 6.32
C SER A 75 -7.74 8.90 5.30
N TYR A 76 -7.25 8.95 4.05
CA TYR A 76 -7.59 7.93 3.05
C TYR A 76 -7.17 6.55 3.51
N SER A 77 -8.01 5.55 3.21
CA SER A 77 -7.81 4.16 3.64
C SER A 77 -7.69 3.17 2.49
N LYS A 78 -8.13 3.52 1.28
CA LYS A 78 -8.19 2.57 0.16
C LYS A 78 -7.11 2.87 -0.86
N PHE A 79 -6.25 1.88 -1.10
CA PHE A 79 -5.13 1.96 -2.02
C PHE A 79 -5.07 0.72 -2.90
N ALA A 80 -4.33 0.80 -4.00
CA ALA A 80 -4.04 -0.32 -4.86
C ALA A 80 -2.60 -0.27 -5.37
N VAL A 81 -2.00 -1.45 -5.52
CA VAL A 81 -0.83 -1.64 -6.38
C VAL A 81 -1.35 -1.92 -7.78
N ILE A 82 -0.94 -1.10 -8.74
CA ILE A 82 -1.34 -1.23 -10.15
C ILE A 82 -0.11 -1.28 -11.06
N GLN A 83 -0.30 -1.82 -12.26
CA GLN A 83 0.69 -1.78 -13.33
C GLN A 83 0.35 -0.63 -14.29
N THR A 84 1.29 0.28 -14.50
CA THR A 84 1.12 1.45 -15.39
C THR A 84 1.84 1.29 -16.73
N GLY A 85 2.65 0.23 -16.87
CA GLY A 85 3.31 -0.14 -18.11
C GLY A 85 4.13 -1.42 -17.95
N PRO A 86 4.81 -1.90 -19.01
CA PRO A 86 5.71 -3.05 -18.91
C PRO A 86 6.79 -2.78 -17.84
N GLY A 87 6.84 -3.65 -16.82
CA GLY A 87 7.78 -3.50 -15.69
C GLY A 87 7.60 -2.24 -14.83
N LYS A 88 6.48 -1.53 -14.95
CA LYS A 88 6.22 -0.28 -14.19
C LYS A 88 5.00 -0.46 -13.30
N PHE A 89 5.19 -0.25 -12.01
CA PHE A 89 4.16 -0.39 -10.99
C PHE A 89 4.08 0.86 -10.13
N GLU A 90 2.90 1.15 -9.61
CA GLU A 90 2.70 2.23 -8.64
C GLU A 90 1.69 1.85 -7.56
N VAL A 91 1.81 2.49 -6.41
CA VAL A 91 0.77 2.49 -5.38
C VAL A 91 -0.06 3.75 -5.54
N THR A 92 -1.37 3.58 -5.76
CA THR A 92 -2.29 4.69 -5.98
C THR A 92 -3.49 4.62 -5.03
N ARG A 93 -4.06 5.79 -4.73
CA ARG A 93 -5.30 5.89 -3.96
C ARG A 93 -6.47 5.41 -4.81
N ARG A 94 -7.34 4.59 -4.24
CA ARG A 94 -8.64 4.28 -4.85
C ARG A 94 -9.68 5.32 -4.42
N VAL A 95 -10.31 5.96 -5.39
CA VAL A 95 -11.57 6.70 -5.20
C VAL A 95 -12.72 5.72 -5.40
N SER A 96 -13.62 5.66 -4.41
CA SER A 96 -14.90 4.94 -4.48
C SER A 96 -16.01 5.92 -4.20
#